data_AF-A0A8K0W6T1-F1
#
_entry.id   AF-A0A8K0W6T1-F1
#
_cell.length_a   1.000
_cell.length_b   1.000
_cell.length_c   1.000
_cell.angle_alpha   90.00
_cell.angle_beta   90.00
_cell.angle_gamma   90.00
#
_symmetry.space_group_name_H-M   'P 1'
#
loop_
_entity.id
_entity.type
_entity.pdbx_description
1 polymer ?
#
loop_
_entity_poly.entity_id
_entity_poly.type
_entity_poly.pdbx_seq_one_letter_code
_entity_poly.pdbx_strand_id
1 'polypeptide(L)'
;MKNIISHVPAHLSKVLYVPKHTAETTHFAVYDITQQYADRLGRLPMGSEGYKVELFLLRKPDGSHVGDDARFLVTFDGCGLVSIQERCIGRQPLEGNFSRSDTDTNSILIHDTTGEVIEWASTESNYPLPDKETKKQLIRYQYLTMSSKSADNETQLSGLEWQVHPVDNGPLRYELVDPEQKRQDNGDNSIRAIYHHHGFENDLPTSYSHGILLLPFDSSPLLDITVVSSLLVLLSTVRKRSTVQKQSRIRSLITCL
;
A
#
# COMPACT_ATOMS: atom_id res chain seq x y z
N MET A 1 -18.78 3.37 -18.81
CA MET A 1 -18.09 3.63 -17.52
C MET A 1 -17.68 5.09 -17.56
N LYS A 2 -17.98 5.90 -16.53
CA LYS A 2 -17.42 7.25 -16.45
C LYS A 2 -15.90 7.07 -16.36
N ASN A 3 -15.14 7.73 -17.23
CA ASN A 3 -13.70 7.79 -17.12
C ASN A 3 -13.38 8.58 -15.86
N ILE A 4 -13.21 7.87 -14.76
CA ILE A 4 -12.70 8.41 -13.52
C ILE A 4 -11.20 8.66 -13.78
N ILE A 5 -10.90 9.86 -14.26
CA ILE A 5 -9.55 10.36 -14.51
C ILE A 5 -9.12 11.04 -13.23
N SER A 6 -8.27 10.38 -12.46
CA SER A 6 -7.69 10.97 -11.26
C SER A 6 -6.30 11.52 -11.61
N HIS A 7 -6.11 12.83 -11.41
CA HIS A 7 -4.81 13.46 -11.56
C HIS A 7 -3.86 12.93 -10.47
N VAL A 8 -2.56 12.90 -10.77
CA VAL A 8 -1.52 12.61 -9.78
C VAL A 8 -1.00 13.96 -9.30
N PRO A 9 -1.11 14.29 -7.99
CA PRO A 9 -0.51 15.49 -7.44
C PRO A 9 0.94 15.69 -7.87
N ALA A 10 1.29 16.92 -8.27
CA ALA A 10 2.60 17.21 -8.87
C ALA A 10 3.79 16.94 -7.93
N HIS A 11 3.58 17.01 -6.62
CA HIS A 11 4.62 16.70 -5.64
C HIS A 11 4.91 15.20 -5.50
N LEU A 12 4.01 14.32 -5.96
CA LEU A 12 4.17 12.87 -5.91
C LEU A 12 4.85 12.34 -7.18
N SER A 13 6.18 12.46 -7.22
CA SER A 13 6.97 12.07 -8.39
C SER A 13 7.97 10.94 -8.15
N LYS A 14 8.21 10.53 -6.89
CA LYS A 14 8.98 9.31 -6.58
C LYS A 14 8.06 8.10 -6.71
N VAL A 15 8.50 7.05 -7.38
CA VAL A 15 7.66 5.87 -7.65
C VAL A 15 8.36 4.59 -7.30
N LEU A 16 7.75 3.86 -6.37
CA LEU A 16 8.17 2.52 -5.96
C LEU A 16 7.26 1.47 -6.59
N TYR A 17 7.84 0.45 -7.21
CA TYR A 17 7.15 -0.73 -7.67
C TYR A 17 7.10 -1.79 -6.57
N VAL A 18 5.88 -2.22 -6.24
CA VAL A 18 5.60 -3.30 -5.30
C VAL A 18 5.26 -4.56 -6.10
N PRO A 19 6.17 -5.56 -6.16
CA PRO A 19 5.93 -6.78 -6.93
C PRO A 19 4.70 -7.55 -6.48
N LYS A 20 4.23 -8.41 -7.38
CA LYS A 20 3.17 -9.36 -7.07
C LYS A 20 3.58 -10.26 -5.91
N HIS A 21 2.81 -10.20 -4.83
CA HIS A 21 2.99 -11.03 -3.65
C HIS A 21 1.64 -11.47 -3.08
N THR A 22 1.64 -12.63 -2.42
CA THR A 22 0.46 -13.33 -1.88
C THR A 22 0.64 -13.59 -0.39
N ALA A 23 -0.27 -14.34 0.23
CA ALA A 23 -0.11 -14.79 1.61
C ALA A 23 1.03 -15.80 1.79
N GLU A 24 1.43 -16.49 0.72
CA GLU A 24 2.49 -17.51 0.70
C GLU A 24 3.87 -16.93 0.33
N THR A 25 3.96 -15.64 -0.03
CA THR A 25 5.24 -15.01 -0.37
C THR A 25 6.10 -14.86 0.88
N THR A 26 7.33 -15.39 0.85
CA THR A 26 8.26 -15.34 1.99
C THR A 26 9.21 -14.15 1.92
N HIS A 27 9.50 -13.65 0.73
CA HIS A 27 10.32 -12.46 0.53
C HIS A 27 10.05 -11.83 -0.84
N PHE A 28 10.29 -10.52 -0.94
CA PHE A 28 10.38 -9.80 -2.21
C PHE A 28 11.12 -8.47 -2.00
N ALA A 29 11.53 -7.82 -3.10
CA ALA A 29 12.11 -6.48 -3.04
C ALA A 29 11.13 -5.44 -3.61
N VAL A 30 11.09 -4.26 -3.03
CA VAL A 30 10.41 -3.07 -3.57
C VAL A 30 11.45 -2.28 -4.36
N TYR A 31 11.10 -1.84 -5.57
CA TYR A 31 12.06 -1.24 -6.50
C TYR A 31 11.73 0.22 -6.77
N ASP A 32 12.75 1.07 -6.93
CA ASP A 32 12.56 2.41 -7.49
C ASP A 32 12.39 2.30 -9.01
N ILE A 33 11.27 2.81 -9.52
CA ILE A 33 10.98 2.90 -10.95
C ILE A 33 10.67 4.34 -11.37
N THR A 34 11.08 5.33 -10.58
CA THR A 34 10.77 6.76 -10.76
C THR A 34 11.04 7.22 -12.19
N GLN A 35 12.23 6.94 -12.72
CA GLN A 35 12.60 7.34 -14.08
C GLN A 35 11.69 6.68 -15.14
N GLN A 36 11.47 5.36 -15.03
CA GLN A 36 10.66 4.59 -15.97
C GLN A 36 9.20 5.06 -15.96
N TYR A 37 8.70 5.40 -14.77
CA TYR A 37 7.37 5.97 -14.58
C TYR A 37 7.26 7.36 -15.22
N ALA A 38 8.20 8.26 -14.95
CA ALA A 38 8.18 9.61 -15.51
C ALA A 38 8.20 9.59 -17.06
N ASP A 39 8.97 8.67 -17.65
CA ASP A 39 9.13 8.57 -19.10
C ASP A 39 7.89 8.03 -19.82
N ARG A 40 7.14 7.11 -19.20
CA ARG A 40 6.02 6.39 -19.86
C ARG A 40 4.63 6.63 -19.28
N LEU A 41 4.54 6.83 -17.97
CA LEU A 41 3.28 6.85 -17.23
C LEU A 41 2.90 8.22 -16.69
N GLY A 42 3.88 9.05 -16.30
CA GLY A 42 3.63 10.29 -15.56
C GLY A 42 2.76 11.33 -16.28
N ARG A 43 2.57 11.18 -17.59
CA ARG A 43 1.70 12.06 -18.41
C ARG A 43 0.30 11.50 -18.62
N LEU A 44 0.07 10.24 -18.28
CA LEU A 44 -1.20 9.56 -18.47
C LEU A 44 -2.05 9.73 -17.22
N PRO A 45 -3.35 10.01 -17.36
CA PRO A 45 -4.25 10.05 -16.22
C PRO A 45 -4.26 8.71 -15.47
N MET A 46 -4.00 8.74 -14.16
CA MET A 46 -3.94 7.53 -13.36
C MET A 46 -5.28 6.80 -13.40
N GLY A 47 -5.23 5.49 -13.61
CA GLY A 47 -6.42 4.64 -13.72
C GLY A 47 -7.11 4.66 -15.10
N SER A 48 -6.68 5.51 -16.04
CA SER A 48 -7.16 5.44 -17.43
C SER A 48 -6.72 4.15 -18.14
N GLU A 49 -7.43 3.77 -19.21
CA GLU A 49 -7.05 2.58 -19.99
C GLU A 49 -5.63 2.70 -20.57
N GLY A 50 -5.25 3.88 -21.08
CA GLY A 50 -3.89 4.13 -21.53
C GLY A 50 -2.86 3.96 -20.42
N TYR A 51 -3.15 4.49 -19.23
CA TYR A 51 -2.30 4.30 -18.05
C TYR A 51 -2.16 2.83 -17.66
N LYS A 52 -3.25 2.07 -17.62
CA LYS A 52 -3.22 0.63 -17.30
C LYS A 52 -2.43 -0.16 -18.34
N VAL A 53 -2.59 0.14 -19.62
CA VAL A 53 -1.85 -0.51 -20.71
C VAL A 53 -0.35 -0.20 -20.60
N GLU A 54 0.05 1.06 -20.46
CA GLU A 54 1.46 1.40 -20.30
C GLU A 54 2.04 0.80 -19.02
N LEU A 55 1.26 0.80 -17.93
CA LEU A 55 1.70 0.21 -16.67
C LEU A 55 1.89 -1.29 -16.84
N PHE A 56 1.03 -1.97 -17.59
CA PHE A 56 1.17 -3.38 -17.92
C PHE A 56 2.42 -3.65 -18.78
N LEU A 57 2.68 -2.82 -19.79
CA LEU A 57 3.80 -2.95 -20.73
C LEU A 57 5.16 -2.58 -20.13
N LEU A 58 5.19 -1.78 -19.06
CA LEU A 58 6.42 -1.40 -18.38
C LEU A 58 7.16 -2.65 -17.87
N ARG A 59 8.46 -2.75 -18.16
CA ARG A 59 9.31 -3.85 -17.69
C ARG A 59 9.30 -3.87 -16.16
N LYS A 60 8.87 -4.98 -15.57
CA LYS A 60 8.84 -5.14 -14.12
C LYS A 60 10.23 -5.53 -13.62
N PRO A 61 10.84 -4.75 -12.71
CA PRO A 61 12.12 -5.13 -12.12
C PRO A 61 11.94 -6.38 -11.26
N ASP A 62 12.94 -7.26 -11.32
CA ASP A 62 12.98 -8.52 -10.59
C ASP A 62 14.36 -8.80 -9.96
N GLY A 63 15.30 -7.86 -10.11
CA GLY A 63 16.65 -7.94 -9.57
C GLY A 63 17.63 -8.64 -10.50
N SER A 64 17.18 -9.15 -11.66
CA SER A 64 18.05 -9.86 -12.61
C SER A 64 18.79 -8.92 -13.57
N HIS A 65 18.35 -7.66 -13.68
CA HIS A 65 18.92 -6.70 -14.62
C HIS A 65 19.76 -5.63 -13.91
N VAL A 66 20.85 -5.24 -14.57
CA VAL A 66 21.62 -4.06 -14.17
C VAL A 66 20.70 -2.84 -14.25
N GLY A 67 20.56 -2.12 -13.14
CA GLY A 67 19.66 -0.97 -13.01
C GLY A 67 18.34 -1.27 -12.30
N ASP A 68 18.09 -2.52 -11.87
CA ASP A 68 17.02 -2.81 -10.91
C ASP A 68 17.40 -2.28 -9.53
N ASP A 69 16.93 -1.06 -9.21
CA ASP A 69 17.19 -0.40 -7.94
C ASP A 69 16.25 -0.89 -6.85
N ALA A 70 16.61 -2.00 -6.20
CA ALA A 70 15.91 -2.47 -5.02
C ALA A 70 16.10 -1.46 -3.87
N ARG A 71 15.01 -0.85 -3.40
CA ARG A 71 14.98 0.13 -2.31
C ARG A 71 14.68 -0.48 -0.96
N PHE A 72 13.80 -1.48 -0.92
CA PHE A 72 13.46 -2.18 0.31
C PHE A 72 13.45 -3.69 0.06
N LEU A 73 13.95 -4.45 1.04
CA LEU A 73 13.86 -5.90 1.09
C LEU A 73 12.80 -6.27 2.12
N VAL A 74 11.77 -6.98 1.68
CA VAL A 74 10.65 -7.40 2.52
C VAL A 74 10.78 -8.89 2.78
N THR A 75 10.75 -9.29 4.04
CA THR A 75 10.79 -10.69 4.48
C THR A 75 9.60 -10.96 5.39
N PHE A 76 8.92 -12.07 5.16
CA PHE A 76 7.86 -12.58 6.01
C PHE A 76 8.42 -13.76 6.79
N ASP A 77 8.44 -13.66 8.12
CA ASP A 77 8.76 -14.81 8.93
C ASP A 77 7.55 -15.77 9.00
N GLY A 78 7.81 -17.04 9.32
CA GLY A 78 6.75 -18.03 9.48
C GLY A 78 5.85 -17.79 10.69
N CYS A 79 6.19 -16.84 11.56
CA CYS A 79 5.50 -16.49 12.81
C CYS A 79 4.55 -15.30 12.63
N GLY A 80 4.49 -14.70 11.43
CA GLY A 80 3.63 -13.57 11.11
C GLY A 80 4.27 -12.20 11.30
N LEU A 81 5.55 -12.10 11.65
CA LEU A 81 6.32 -10.86 11.58
C LEU A 81 6.72 -10.58 10.13
N VAL A 82 6.64 -9.31 9.76
CA VAL A 82 7.13 -8.80 8.49
C VAL A 82 8.24 -7.82 8.78
N SER A 83 9.40 -8.05 8.18
CA SER A 83 10.57 -7.19 8.27
C SER A 83 10.81 -6.52 6.93
N ILE A 84 11.08 -5.21 6.97
CA ILE A 84 11.35 -4.37 5.82
C ILE A 84 12.69 -3.72 6.09
N GLN A 85 13.68 -4.05 5.28
CA GLN A 85 15.02 -3.49 5.40
C GLN A 85 15.27 -2.55 4.23
N GLU A 86 15.70 -1.33 4.52
CA GLU A 86 16.12 -0.41 3.49
C GLU A 86 17.45 -0.83 2.86
N ARG A 87 17.56 -0.67 1.55
CA ARG A 87 18.81 -0.81 0.81
C ARG A 87 19.34 0.57 0.45
N CYS A 88 20.45 0.95 1.07
CA CYS A 88 21.11 2.23 0.85
C CYS A 88 22.64 2.09 0.80
N ILE A 89 23.30 3.09 0.21
CA ILE A 89 24.77 3.19 0.14
C ILE A 89 25.20 4.44 0.90
N GLY A 90 26.29 4.36 1.66
CA GLY A 90 26.90 5.52 2.32
C GLY A 90 26.21 5.99 3.61
N ARG A 91 25.18 5.29 4.06
CA ARG A 91 24.56 5.47 5.39
C ARG A 91 24.05 4.15 5.95
N GLN A 92 23.65 4.17 7.21
CA GLN A 92 23.01 3.03 7.86
C GLN A 92 21.58 2.82 7.33
N PRO A 93 21.18 1.57 7.04
CA PRO A 93 19.83 1.23 6.63
C PRO A 93 18.84 1.32 7.80
N LEU A 94 17.59 1.67 7.49
CA LEU A 94 16.48 1.58 8.43
C LEU A 94 15.82 0.20 8.34
N GLU A 95 15.27 -0.26 9.46
CA GLU A 95 14.55 -1.53 9.54
C GLU A 95 13.17 -1.33 10.14
N GLY A 96 12.13 -1.67 9.39
CA GLY A 96 10.74 -1.64 9.83
C GLY A 96 10.22 -3.04 10.11
N ASN A 97 9.54 -3.23 11.23
CA ASN A 97 8.92 -4.49 11.61
C ASN A 97 7.45 -4.27 11.94
N PHE A 98 6.58 -5.15 11.46
CA PHE A 98 5.19 -5.21 11.92
C PHE A 98 4.71 -6.65 12.03
N SER A 99 3.85 -6.91 13.00
CA SER A 99 3.18 -8.20 13.12
C SER A 99 1.88 -8.19 12.32
N ARG A 100 1.64 -9.27 11.57
CA ARG A 100 0.39 -9.51 10.88
C ARG A 100 -0.62 -10.03 11.88
N SER A 101 -1.26 -9.13 12.61
CA SER A 101 -2.30 -9.51 13.55
C SER A 101 -3.61 -9.92 12.85
N ASP A 102 -4.44 -10.69 13.56
CA ASP A 102 -5.85 -10.91 13.20
C ASP A 102 -6.77 -9.85 13.81
N THR A 103 -6.22 -8.96 14.64
CA THR A 103 -6.94 -7.80 15.18
C THR A 103 -7.01 -6.66 14.17
N ASP A 104 -7.99 -5.77 14.32
CA ASP A 104 -8.12 -4.56 13.49
C ASP A 104 -6.99 -3.53 13.76
N THR A 105 -6.18 -3.77 14.80
CA THR A 105 -5.01 -2.97 15.16
C THR A 105 -3.70 -3.69 14.88
N ASN A 106 -2.70 -2.97 14.34
CA ASN A 106 -1.33 -3.49 14.14
C ASN A 106 -0.30 -2.45 14.60
N SER A 107 0.82 -2.91 15.15
CA SER A 107 1.96 -2.06 15.50
C SER A 107 3.06 -2.16 14.46
N ILE A 108 3.60 -1.01 14.06
CA ILE A 108 4.77 -0.85 13.21
C ILE A 108 5.87 -0.25 14.09
N LEU A 109 7.04 -0.87 14.08
CA LEU A 109 8.23 -0.42 14.78
C LEU A 109 9.32 -0.15 13.74
N ILE A 110 9.88 1.06 13.73
CA ILE A 110 11.03 1.38 12.91
C ILE A 110 12.24 1.51 13.82
N HIS A 111 13.27 0.76 13.46
CA HIS A 111 14.54 0.69 14.15
C HIS A 111 15.65 1.26 13.27
N ASP A 112 16.68 1.79 13.94
CA ASP A 112 17.98 1.95 13.31
C ASP A 112 18.86 0.69 13.49
N THR A 113 20.09 0.73 12.98
CA THR A 113 21.01 -0.42 13.08
C THR A 113 21.53 -0.73 14.48
N THR A 114 21.33 0.16 15.46
CA THR A 114 21.65 -0.12 16.87
C THR A 114 20.54 -0.91 17.56
N GLY A 115 19.40 -1.07 16.88
CA GLY A 115 18.18 -1.69 17.41
C GLY A 115 17.30 -0.71 18.17
N GLU A 116 17.71 0.56 18.30
CA GLU A 116 16.92 1.60 18.93
C GLU A 116 15.68 1.93 18.09
N VAL A 117 14.53 1.99 18.76
CA VAL A 117 13.26 2.35 18.13
C VAL A 117 13.23 3.85 17.92
N ILE A 118 13.28 4.28 16.66
CA ILE A 118 13.24 5.70 16.28
C ILE A 118 11.80 6.18 16.02
N GLU A 119 10.93 5.27 15.58
CA GLU A 119 9.53 5.56 15.35
C GLU A 119 8.67 4.35 15.72
N TRP A 120 7.54 4.61 16.36
CA TRP A 120 6.51 3.60 16.57
C TRP A 120 5.17 4.14 16.09
N ALA A 121 4.45 3.32 15.32
CA ALA A 121 3.13 3.63 14.84
C ALA A 121 2.15 2.51 15.15
N SER A 122 0.97 2.86 15.64
CA SER A 122 -0.17 1.96 15.64
C SER A 122 -1.06 2.26 14.45
N THR A 123 -1.63 1.22 13.86
CA THR A 123 -2.59 1.32 12.77
C THR A 123 -3.92 0.76 13.20
N GLU A 124 -5.02 1.36 12.77
CA GLU A 124 -6.38 0.94 13.08
C GLU A 124 -7.23 0.88 11.81
N SER A 125 -7.98 -0.20 11.66
CA SER A 125 -8.81 -0.46 10.48
C SER A 125 -10.24 0.02 10.69
N ASN A 126 -10.74 0.82 9.74
CA ASN A 126 -12.10 1.33 9.73
C ASN A 126 -12.78 1.07 8.38
N TYR A 127 -14.12 1.14 8.33
CA TYR A 127 -14.91 0.85 7.11
C TYR A 127 -16.03 1.89 6.95
N PRO A 128 -15.69 3.14 6.60
CA PRO A 128 -16.67 4.24 6.57
C PRO A 128 -17.59 4.20 5.34
N LEU A 129 -17.20 3.48 4.29
CA LEU A 129 -17.97 3.36 3.06
C LEU A 129 -18.93 2.16 3.11
N PRO A 130 -20.09 2.24 2.44
CA PRO A 130 -21.03 1.12 2.39
C PRO A 130 -20.40 -0.10 1.71
N ASP A 131 -20.75 -1.27 2.23
CA ASP A 131 -20.36 -2.54 1.63
C ASP A 131 -20.93 -2.66 0.19
N LYS A 132 -20.12 -3.18 -0.73
CA LYS A 132 -20.53 -3.44 -2.11
C LYS A 132 -20.69 -4.94 -2.33
N GLU A 133 -21.93 -5.38 -2.53
CA GLU A 133 -22.21 -6.75 -2.93
C GLU A 133 -21.92 -6.96 -4.43
N THR A 134 -21.15 -7.98 -4.74
CA THR A 134 -20.94 -8.46 -6.10
C THR A 134 -21.38 -9.91 -6.21
N LYS A 135 -21.56 -10.41 -7.44
CA LYS A 135 -21.88 -11.83 -7.67
C LYS A 135 -20.87 -12.81 -7.06
N LYS A 136 -19.63 -12.36 -6.82
CA LYS A 136 -18.51 -13.19 -6.36
C LYS A 136 -18.19 -12.99 -4.89
N GLN A 137 -18.34 -11.77 -4.40
CA GLN A 137 -17.90 -11.38 -3.06
C GLN A 137 -18.57 -10.11 -2.53
N LEU A 138 -18.50 -9.94 -1.22
CA LEU A 138 -18.82 -8.73 -0.47
C LEU A 138 -17.52 -7.94 -0.35
N ILE A 139 -17.54 -6.72 -0.87
CA ILE A 139 -16.38 -5.83 -0.84
C ILE A 139 -16.58 -4.83 0.28
N ARG A 140 -15.62 -4.82 1.21
CA ARG A 140 -15.52 -3.83 2.28
C ARG A 140 -14.33 -2.93 2.01
N TYR A 141 -14.59 -1.65 1.86
CA TYR A 141 -13.55 -0.66 1.61
C TYR A 141 -12.89 -0.27 2.92
N GLN A 142 -11.71 -0.84 3.16
CA GLN A 142 -10.93 -0.58 4.36
C GLN A 142 -10.26 0.78 4.30
N TYR A 143 -10.37 1.56 5.37
CA TYR A 143 -9.50 2.68 5.66
C TYR A 143 -8.52 2.26 6.76
N LEU A 144 -7.28 2.77 6.73
CA LEU A 144 -6.27 2.45 7.74
C LEU A 144 -5.70 3.75 8.32
N THR A 145 -6.09 4.07 9.55
CA THR A 145 -5.63 5.26 10.27
C THR A 145 -4.31 4.95 10.97
N MET A 146 -3.36 5.87 10.95
CA MET A 146 -2.04 5.77 11.56
C MET A 146 -1.92 6.74 12.73
N SER A 147 -1.49 6.22 13.87
CA SER A 147 -1.11 7.01 15.04
C SER A 147 0.36 6.73 15.32
N SER A 148 1.23 7.64 14.90
CA SER A 148 2.66 7.56 15.16
C SER A 148 3.02 8.39 16.39
N LYS A 149 4.09 8.00 17.10
CA LYS A 149 4.89 8.94 17.87
C LYS A 149 6.38 8.70 17.55
N SER A 150 7.09 9.81 17.35
CA SER A 150 8.55 9.82 17.20
C SER A 150 9.24 10.03 18.55
N ALA A 151 10.47 9.51 18.69
CA ALA A 151 11.33 9.81 19.83
C ALA A 151 11.60 11.32 20.01
N ASP A 152 11.60 12.07 18.90
CA ASP A 152 11.94 13.51 18.88
C ASP A 152 10.70 14.44 19.00
N ASN A 153 9.51 13.89 19.30
CA ASN A 153 8.21 14.58 19.39
C ASN A 153 7.72 15.31 18.13
N GLU A 154 8.54 15.48 17.08
CA GLU A 154 8.09 15.93 15.76
C GLU A 154 7.56 14.73 14.96
N THR A 155 6.25 14.49 15.03
CA THR A 155 5.64 13.35 14.34
C THR A 155 4.95 13.81 13.06
N GLN A 156 5.68 13.81 11.93
CA GLN A 156 5.11 14.13 10.60
C GLN A 156 4.07 13.12 10.10
N LEU A 157 3.87 12.02 10.83
CA LEU A 157 3.17 10.81 10.39
C LEU A 157 1.94 10.48 11.25
N SER A 158 1.66 11.27 12.30
CA SER A 158 0.52 11.04 13.18
C SER A 158 -0.76 11.58 12.56
N GLY A 159 -1.83 10.80 12.60
CA GLY A 159 -3.15 11.19 12.07
C GLY A 159 -3.33 10.93 10.57
N LEU A 160 -2.32 10.40 9.88
CA LEU A 160 -2.44 10.04 8.46
C LEU A 160 -3.37 8.84 8.28
N GLU A 161 -4.08 8.79 7.16
CA GLU A 161 -5.03 7.72 6.88
C GLU A 161 -4.95 7.24 5.42
N TRP A 162 -4.84 5.93 5.23
CA TRP A 162 -5.08 5.32 3.93
C TRP A 162 -6.58 5.27 3.64
N GLN A 163 -7.01 5.96 2.58
CA GLN A 163 -8.38 6.06 2.11
C GLN A 163 -8.51 5.46 0.71
N VAL A 164 -9.70 4.94 0.38
CA VAL A 164 -10.06 4.53 -0.98
C VAL A 164 -11.30 5.30 -1.41
N HIS A 165 -11.31 5.75 -2.66
CA HIS A 165 -12.41 6.55 -3.22
C HIS A 165 -12.97 5.88 -4.48
N PRO A 166 -13.77 4.79 -4.35
CA PRO A 166 -14.20 3.98 -5.50
C PRO A 166 -15.00 4.76 -6.55
N VAL A 167 -15.76 5.76 -6.11
CA VAL A 167 -16.60 6.60 -6.98
C VAL A 167 -15.79 7.67 -7.69
N ASP A 168 -14.80 8.25 -7.01
CA ASP A 168 -14.10 9.45 -7.47
C ASP A 168 -12.75 9.16 -8.12
N ASN A 169 -12.04 8.12 -7.66
CA ASN A 169 -10.69 7.75 -8.12
C ASN A 169 -10.58 6.29 -8.56
N GLY A 170 -11.68 5.53 -8.47
CA GLY A 170 -11.73 4.12 -8.79
C GLY A 170 -11.30 3.23 -7.61
N PRO A 171 -11.65 1.94 -7.66
CA PRO A 171 -11.52 1.02 -6.51
C PRO A 171 -10.14 0.36 -6.37
N LEU A 172 -9.21 0.70 -7.27
CA LEU A 172 -7.83 0.19 -7.27
C LEU A 172 -6.81 1.17 -6.69
N ARG A 173 -7.26 2.36 -6.29
CA ARG A 173 -6.42 3.45 -5.80
C ARG A 173 -6.66 3.70 -4.32
N TYR A 174 -5.57 3.66 -3.56
CA TYR A 174 -5.52 4.09 -2.17
C TYR A 174 -4.68 5.36 -2.06
N GLU A 175 -5.11 6.29 -1.23
CA GLU A 175 -4.45 7.56 -0.96
C GLU A 175 -4.11 7.64 0.52
N LEU A 176 -2.86 7.94 0.85
CA LEU A 176 -2.49 8.30 2.20
C LEU A 176 -2.75 9.79 2.36
N VAL A 177 -3.70 10.15 3.20
CA VAL A 177 -4.19 11.52 3.35
C VAL A 177 -3.89 12.03 4.75
N ASP A 178 -3.54 13.30 4.86
CA ASP A 178 -3.57 14.06 6.10
C ASP A 178 -4.98 14.69 6.27
N PRO A 179 -5.82 14.18 7.19
CA PRO A 179 -7.18 14.67 7.38
C PRO A 179 -7.24 16.11 7.89
N GLU A 180 -6.26 16.56 8.68
CA GLU A 180 -6.23 17.92 9.21
C GLU A 180 -5.86 18.91 8.10
N GLN A 181 -4.86 18.57 7.29
CA GLN A 181 -4.52 19.36 6.11
C GLN A 181 -5.70 19.42 5.13
N LYS A 182 -6.40 18.31 4.90
CA LYS A 182 -7.59 18.23 4.02
C LYS A 182 -8.75 19.11 4.48
N ARG A 183 -8.91 19.33 5.80
CA ARG A 183 -9.92 20.25 6.35
C ARG A 183 -9.59 21.71 6.10
N GLN A 184 -8.30 22.06 6.08
CA GLN A 184 -7.83 23.42 5.86
C GLN A 184 -7.76 23.77 4.37
N ASP A 185 -7.31 22.80 3.57
CA ASP A 185 -7.14 22.91 2.13
C ASP A 185 -7.58 21.59 1.49
N ASN A 186 -8.70 21.61 0.75
CA ASN A 186 -9.19 20.44 0.01
C ASN A 186 -8.37 20.16 -1.26
N GLY A 187 -7.16 20.72 -1.34
CA GLY A 187 -6.21 20.53 -2.42
C GLY A 187 -5.37 19.26 -2.29
N ASP A 188 -4.60 19.04 -3.35
CA ASP A 188 -3.69 17.92 -3.53
C ASP A 188 -2.61 17.82 -2.43
N ASN A 189 -2.32 18.91 -1.72
CA ASN A 189 -1.32 18.97 -0.64
C ASN A 189 -1.62 18.05 0.54
N SER A 190 -2.89 17.69 0.73
CA SER A 190 -3.30 16.74 1.77
C SER A 190 -2.93 15.29 1.44
N ILE A 191 -2.65 14.97 0.17
CA ILE A 191 -2.29 13.62 -0.28
C ILE A 191 -0.79 13.42 -0.11
N ARG A 192 -0.39 12.53 0.80
CA ARG A 192 0.99 12.23 1.15
C ARG A 192 1.58 11.06 0.36
N ALA A 193 0.74 10.14 -0.10
CA ALA A 193 1.16 9.03 -0.95
C ALA A 193 -0.03 8.48 -1.74
N ILE A 194 0.23 7.80 -2.85
CA ILE A 194 -0.80 7.08 -3.62
C ILE A 194 -0.32 5.68 -3.92
N TYR A 195 -1.07 4.66 -3.52
CA TYR A 195 -0.92 3.32 -4.05
C TYR A 195 -1.94 3.07 -5.14
N HIS A 196 -1.49 2.59 -6.30
CA HIS A 196 -2.35 2.12 -7.37
C HIS A 196 -2.07 0.66 -7.67
N HIS A 197 -3.10 -0.19 -7.54
CA HIS A 197 -3.00 -1.61 -7.85
C HIS A 197 -2.72 -1.81 -9.34
N HIS A 198 -1.77 -2.69 -9.65
CA HIS A 198 -1.46 -3.09 -11.00
C HIS A 198 -2.40 -4.20 -11.45
N GLY A 199 -3.25 -3.88 -12.43
CA GLY A 199 -4.00 -4.86 -13.20
C GLY A 199 -5.27 -4.28 -13.79
N PHE A 200 -6.10 -5.19 -14.31
CA PHE A 200 -7.39 -4.88 -14.93
C PHE A 200 -8.56 -5.35 -14.06
N GLU A 201 -8.32 -5.57 -12.77
CA GLU A 201 -9.35 -5.94 -11.82
C GLU A 201 -10.38 -4.83 -11.69
N ASN A 202 -11.63 -5.22 -11.43
CA ASN A 202 -12.69 -4.24 -11.27
C ASN A 202 -12.68 -3.62 -9.87
N ASP A 203 -12.22 -4.33 -8.84
CA ASP A 203 -12.17 -3.88 -7.45
C ASP A 203 -11.18 -4.73 -6.64
N LEU A 204 -10.67 -4.17 -5.54
CA LEU A 204 -10.08 -4.92 -4.43
C LEU A 204 -11.19 -5.39 -3.46
N PRO A 205 -11.03 -6.50 -2.73
CA PRO A 205 -9.80 -7.28 -2.56
C PRO A 205 -9.57 -8.35 -3.64
N THR A 206 -8.29 -8.68 -3.84
CA THR A 206 -7.78 -9.78 -4.69
C THR A 206 -6.90 -10.71 -3.85
N SER A 207 -6.53 -11.88 -4.37
CA SER A 207 -5.67 -12.85 -3.65
C SER A 207 -4.19 -12.46 -3.60
N TYR A 208 -3.81 -11.37 -4.25
CA TYR A 208 -2.43 -10.88 -4.33
C TYR A 208 -2.42 -9.35 -4.24
N SER A 209 -1.26 -8.78 -3.96
CA SER A 209 -1.05 -7.36 -4.14
C SER A 209 0.13 -7.15 -5.07
N HIS A 210 0.03 -6.12 -5.89
CA HIS A 210 0.92 -5.82 -7.00
C HIS A 210 0.59 -4.41 -7.41
N GLY A 211 1.55 -3.51 -7.56
CA GLY A 211 1.20 -2.13 -7.84
C GLY A 211 2.38 -1.20 -7.83
N ILE A 212 2.04 0.09 -7.85
CA ILE A 212 3.01 1.15 -7.65
C ILE A 212 2.57 2.03 -6.50
N LEU A 213 3.56 2.57 -5.78
CA LEU A 213 3.40 3.51 -4.69
C LEU A 213 4.12 4.80 -5.08
N LEU A 214 3.37 5.90 -5.11
CA LEU A 214 3.88 7.23 -5.38
C LEU A 214 4.09 7.98 -4.06
N LEU A 215 5.24 8.63 -3.97
CA LEU A 215 5.73 9.36 -2.80
C LEU A 215 6.25 10.75 -3.23
N PRO A 216 6.39 11.69 -2.29
CA PRO A 216 7.12 12.93 -2.54
C PRO A 216 8.57 12.65 -2.98
N PHE A 217 9.11 13.45 -3.90
CA PHE A 217 10.49 13.26 -4.36
C PHE A 217 11.53 13.44 -3.25
N ASP A 218 11.28 14.43 -2.39
CA ASP A 218 12.09 14.84 -1.25
C ASP A 218 11.71 14.11 0.04
N SER A 219 10.98 12.99 -0.05
CA SER A 219 10.61 12.19 1.09
C SER A 219 11.85 11.68 1.84
N SER A 220 11.78 11.71 3.17
CA SER A 220 12.84 11.16 4.02
C SER A 220 12.82 9.62 3.99
N PRO A 221 13.96 8.95 4.24
CA PRO A 221 13.99 7.49 4.36
C PRO A 221 13.03 6.95 5.41
N LEU A 222 12.85 7.68 6.51
CA LEU A 222 11.91 7.35 7.57
C LEU A 222 10.46 7.40 7.08
N LEU A 223 10.09 8.47 6.37
CA LEU A 223 8.77 8.57 5.74
C LEU A 223 8.53 7.41 4.78
N ASP A 224 9.50 7.11 3.91
CA ASP A 224 9.37 6.03 2.93
C ASP A 224 9.12 4.67 3.58
N ILE A 225 9.97 4.28 4.54
CA ILE A 225 9.85 2.97 5.17
C ILE A 225 8.56 2.87 5.98
N THR A 226 8.12 3.96 6.64
CA THR A 226 6.86 3.98 7.39
C THR A 226 5.64 3.87 6.46
N VAL A 227 5.66 4.55 5.30
CA VAL A 227 4.59 4.45 4.29
C VAL A 227 4.57 3.07 3.63
N VAL A 228 5.73 2.50 3.31
CA VAL A 228 5.82 1.12 2.78
C VAL A 228 5.30 0.12 3.82
N SER A 229 5.67 0.28 5.08
CA SER A 229 5.21 -0.58 6.18
C SER A 229 3.70 -0.53 6.34
N SER A 230 3.11 0.67 6.42
CA SER A 230 1.66 0.83 6.58
C SER A 230 0.88 0.37 5.36
N LEU A 231 1.42 0.56 4.15
CA LEU A 231 0.84 0.00 2.93
C LEU A 231 0.82 -1.53 2.98
N LEU A 232 1.89 -2.18 3.44
CA LEU A 232 1.94 -3.64 3.52
C LEU A 232 0.97 -4.18 4.59
N VAL A 233 0.79 -3.47 5.70
CA VAL A 233 -0.29 -3.74 6.67
C VAL A 233 -1.66 -3.67 5.97
N LEU A 234 -1.98 -2.55 5.31
CA LEU A 234 -3.23 -2.35 4.58
C LEU A 234 -3.49 -3.49 3.57
N LEU A 235 -2.52 -3.75 2.70
CA LEU A 235 -2.64 -4.76 1.65
C LEU A 235 -2.81 -6.17 2.22
N SER A 236 -2.15 -6.49 3.34
CA SER A 236 -2.33 -7.77 4.01
C SER A 236 -3.76 -7.97 4.53
N THR A 237 -4.37 -6.92 5.09
CA THR A 237 -5.74 -6.96 5.63
C THR A 237 -6.78 -7.00 4.51
N VAL A 238 -6.60 -6.19 3.46
CA VAL A 238 -7.43 -6.24 2.25
C VAL A 238 -7.44 -7.66 1.67
N ARG A 239 -6.27 -8.31 1.53
CA ARG A 239 -6.20 -9.70 1.01
C ARG A 239 -6.90 -10.71 1.92
N LYS A 240 -6.69 -10.68 3.24
CA LYS A 240 -7.29 -11.63 4.20
C LYS A 240 -8.82 -11.71 4.07
N ARG A 241 -9.50 -10.58 3.82
CA ARG A 241 -10.96 -10.58 3.73
C ARG A 241 -11.52 -11.17 2.42
N SER A 242 -10.70 -11.34 1.38
CA SER A 242 -11.11 -12.09 0.17
C SER A 242 -11.27 -13.60 0.41
N THR A 243 -10.57 -14.16 1.41
CA THR A 243 -10.56 -15.63 1.65
C THR A 243 -11.75 -16.10 2.48
N VAL A 244 -12.39 -15.21 3.24
CA VAL A 244 -13.53 -15.53 4.13
C VAL A 244 -14.79 -15.94 3.35
N GLN A 245 -14.87 -15.67 2.04
CA GLN A 245 -16.07 -15.93 1.24
C GLN A 245 -16.15 -17.24 0.46
N LYS A 246 -15.20 -18.17 0.64
CA LYS A 246 -15.26 -19.52 0.04
C LYS A 246 -15.70 -20.64 1.00
N GLN A 247 -16.27 -20.34 2.16
CA GLN A 247 -17.04 -21.35 2.90
C GLN A 247 -18.45 -21.45 2.32
N SER A 248 -18.52 -22.21 1.22
CA SER A 248 -19.74 -22.62 0.53
C SER A 248 -20.76 -23.20 1.50
N ARG A 249 -22.02 -22.77 1.35
CA ARG A 249 -23.22 -23.31 2.00
C ARG A 249 -23.52 -24.75 1.53
N ILE A 250 -22.62 -25.70 1.75
CA ILE A 250 -22.85 -27.15 1.54
C ILE A 250 -22.82 -27.90 2.87
N ARG A 251 -23.47 -27.36 3.90
CA ARG A 251 -23.74 -28.10 5.15
C ARG A 251 -25.21 -28.12 5.57
N SER A 252 -26.15 -27.85 4.65
CA SER A 252 -27.59 -27.84 4.96
C SER A 252 -28.43 -28.88 4.19
N LEU A 253 -27.83 -29.91 3.59
CA LEU A 253 -28.61 -30.96 2.91
C LEU A 253 -28.20 -32.40 3.26
N ILE A 254 -27.73 -32.64 4.48
CA ILE A 254 -27.66 -34.01 5.03
C ILE A 254 -28.22 -33.99 6.46
N THR A 255 -29.53 -33.81 6.55
CA THR A 255 -30.38 -34.28 7.66
C THR A 255 -31.80 -34.29 7.14
N CYS A 256 -32.09 -35.27 6.28
CA CYS A 256 -33.42 -35.79 5.97
C CYS A 256 -33.22 -37.06 5.15
N LEU A 257 -32.89 -38.16 5.82
CA LEU A 257 -33.23 -39.53 5.47
C LEU A 257 -33.28 -40.34 6.77
#